data_AF-A0A4R4X714-F1
#
_entry.id   AF-A0A4R4X714-F1
#
_cell.length_a   1.000
_cell.length_b   1.000
_cell.length_c   1.000
_cell.angle_alpha   90.00
_cell.angle_beta   90.00
_cell.angle_gamma   90.00
#
_symmetry.space_group_name_H-M   'P 1'
#
loop_
_entity.id
_entity.type
_entity.pdbx_description
1 polymer ?
#
loop_
_entity_poly.entity_id
_entity_poly.type
_entity_poly.pdbx_seq_one_letter_code
_entity_poly.pdbx_strand_id
1 'polypeptide(L)'
;MDKWLTGFAGRHGTTQYDVTPATVTVSAEDGSVAVVDVPFPPLEALTREGLVAHVLADHRLGVLLVRRGGYGAGVFVGGKLVDSKVGSRHVQGTTKAGGWSQQRYARRRDNQAREAFAAATEVAVRILAPARLDALVCGGDRRAVDTVLEDPRLKDLAGIVRPPFLGVPDPKQKVLEQAGVDARAIRIELTDPQDVSP
;
A
#
# COMPACT_ATOMS: atom_id res chain seq x y z
N MET A 1 8.76 -16.01 3.40
CA MET A 1 8.65 -16.54 2.03
C MET A 1 9.21 -17.96 1.94
N ASP A 2 10.51 -18.18 2.16
CA ASP A 2 11.14 -19.51 2.00
C ASP A 2 10.39 -20.67 2.70
N LYS A 3 10.16 -20.55 4.03
CA LYS A 3 9.37 -21.53 4.79
C LYS A 3 7.99 -21.84 4.20
N TRP A 4 7.34 -20.83 3.61
CA TRP A 4 6.01 -21.01 3.02
C TRP A 4 6.10 -21.82 1.72
N LEU A 5 7.07 -21.51 0.84
CA LEU A 5 7.32 -22.25 -0.40
C LEU A 5 7.73 -23.70 -0.12
N THR A 6 8.61 -23.91 0.87
CA THR A 6 8.97 -25.26 1.33
C THR A 6 7.76 -26.02 1.86
N GLY A 7 6.90 -25.34 2.63
CA GLY A 7 5.66 -25.93 3.12
C GLY A 7 4.65 -26.27 2.01
N PHE A 8 4.58 -25.47 0.95
CA PHE A 8 3.75 -25.74 -0.22
C PHE A 8 4.22 -27.02 -0.93
N ALA A 9 5.52 -27.12 -1.26
CA ALA A 9 6.08 -28.34 -1.86
C ALA A 9 5.91 -29.57 -0.94
N GLY A 10 6.08 -29.41 0.37
CA GLY A 10 5.88 -30.51 1.32
C GLY A 10 4.44 -31.04 1.39
N ARG A 11 3.44 -30.23 1.04
CA ARG A 11 2.02 -30.64 1.02
C ARG A 11 1.55 -31.16 -0.33
N HIS A 12 2.08 -30.60 -1.42
CA HIS A 12 1.55 -30.79 -2.78
C HIS A 12 2.50 -31.58 -3.71
N GLY A 13 3.66 -31.99 -3.20
CA GLY A 13 4.63 -32.80 -3.93
C GLY A 13 5.65 -31.96 -4.70
N THR A 14 6.16 -32.53 -5.81
CA THR A 14 7.17 -31.87 -6.65
C THR A 14 6.62 -30.56 -7.23
N THR A 15 7.42 -29.49 -7.21
CA THR A 15 7.00 -28.16 -7.68
C THR A 15 7.87 -27.65 -8.83
N GLN A 16 7.25 -26.92 -9.75
CA GLN A 16 7.89 -26.18 -10.82
C GLN A 16 7.60 -24.69 -10.66
N TYR A 17 8.56 -23.84 -11.06
CA TYR A 17 8.48 -22.39 -10.91
C TYR A 17 8.50 -21.73 -12.29
N ASP A 18 7.48 -20.94 -12.58
CA ASP A 18 7.48 -19.96 -13.66
C ASP A 18 7.65 -18.58 -13.05
N VAL A 19 8.73 -17.89 -13.40
CA VAL A 19 9.17 -16.67 -12.72
C VAL A 19 9.25 -15.52 -13.70
N THR A 20 8.48 -14.47 -13.43
CA THR A 20 8.51 -13.21 -14.16
C THR A 20 8.98 -12.08 -13.23
N PRO A 21 9.30 -10.88 -13.76
CA PRO A 21 9.62 -9.74 -12.93
C PRO A 21 8.50 -9.30 -11.97
N ALA A 22 7.24 -9.68 -12.24
CA ALA A 22 6.08 -9.21 -11.46
C ALA A 22 5.38 -10.32 -10.66
N THR A 23 5.54 -11.58 -11.07
CA THR A 23 4.84 -12.72 -10.47
C THR A 23 5.73 -13.96 -10.46
N VAL A 24 5.51 -14.82 -9.47
CA VAL A 24 6.09 -16.17 -9.40
C VAL A 24 4.95 -17.16 -9.28
N THR A 25 4.78 -17.99 -10.30
CA THR A 25 3.80 -19.08 -10.31
C THR A 25 4.49 -20.38 -9.91
N VAL A 26 3.94 -21.05 -8.91
CA VAL A 26 4.40 -22.34 -8.41
C VAL A 26 3.33 -23.37 -8.74
N SER A 27 3.64 -24.32 -9.61
CA SER A 27 2.75 -25.42 -9.98
C SER A 27 3.22 -26.71 -9.33
N ALA A 28 2.32 -27.44 -8.69
CA ALA A 28 2.61 -28.72 -8.04
C ALA A 28 2.10 -29.91 -8.86
N GLU A 29 2.65 -31.09 -8.61
CA GLU A 29 2.29 -32.35 -9.28
C GLU A 29 0.82 -32.75 -9.05
N ASP A 30 0.28 -32.46 -7.87
CA ASP A 30 -1.12 -32.74 -7.55
C ASP A 30 -2.13 -31.82 -8.25
N GLY A 31 -1.65 -30.83 -9.02
CA GLY A 31 -2.46 -29.84 -9.73
C GLY A 31 -2.68 -28.52 -8.98
N SER A 32 -2.17 -28.39 -7.75
CA SER A 32 -2.23 -27.14 -6.98
C SER A 32 -1.36 -26.06 -7.60
N VAL A 33 -1.84 -24.82 -7.59
CA VAL A 33 -1.08 -23.66 -8.09
C VAL A 33 -1.06 -22.55 -7.06
N ALA A 34 0.11 -21.97 -6.84
CA ALA A 34 0.29 -20.75 -6.07
C ALA A 34 0.83 -19.63 -6.95
N VAL A 35 0.17 -18.48 -6.99
CA VAL A 35 0.66 -17.27 -7.67
C VAL A 35 1.07 -16.26 -6.62
N VAL A 36 2.34 -15.91 -6.59
CA VAL A 36 2.91 -14.90 -5.69
C VAL A 36 3.11 -13.61 -6.45
N ASP A 37 2.48 -12.53 -5.98
CA ASP A 37 2.79 -11.17 -6.46
C ASP A 37 4.18 -10.77 -5.95
N VAL A 38 5.09 -10.38 -6.85
CA VAL A 38 6.40 -9.84 -6.45
C VAL A 38 6.18 -8.47 -5.77
N PRO A 39 6.57 -8.29 -4.50
CA PRO A 39 6.43 -6.99 -3.85
C PRO A 39 7.40 -6.00 -4.50
N PHE A 40 6.89 -4.82 -4.91
CA PHE A 40 7.70 -3.75 -5.49
C PHE A 40 8.54 -4.22 -6.70
N PRO A 41 7.89 -4.67 -7.79
CA PRO A 41 8.59 -5.21 -8.96
C PRO A 41 9.45 -4.13 -9.64
N PRO A 42 10.50 -4.51 -10.39
CA PRO A 42 10.76 -5.87 -10.91
C PRO A 42 11.58 -6.78 -9.97
N LEU A 43 11.37 -8.09 -10.10
CA LEU A 43 12.30 -9.12 -9.64
C LEU A 43 13.45 -9.25 -10.65
N GLU A 44 14.68 -9.00 -10.21
CA GLU A 44 15.87 -9.07 -11.07
C GLU A 44 16.37 -10.52 -11.28
N ALA A 45 16.44 -11.30 -10.20
CA ALA A 45 16.83 -12.70 -10.25
C ALA A 45 15.59 -13.57 -10.42
N LEU A 46 15.30 -14.00 -11.64
CA LEU A 46 14.10 -14.78 -12.01
C LEU A 46 14.17 -16.24 -11.55
N THR A 47 14.28 -16.45 -10.24
CA THR A 47 14.38 -17.75 -9.58
C THR A 47 13.62 -17.73 -8.25
N ARG A 48 13.33 -18.91 -7.70
CA ARG A 48 12.78 -19.07 -6.35
C ARG A 48 13.64 -18.36 -5.29
N GLU A 49 14.95 -18.57 -5.35
CA GLU A 49 15.93 -17.98 -4.43
C GLU A 49 15.99 -16.47 -4.61
N GLY A 50 15.89 -16.00 -5.86
CA GLY A 50 15.76 -14.59 -6.19
C GLY A 50 14.53 -13.94 -5.54
N LEU A 51 13.36 -14.56 -5.62
CA LEU A 51 12.15 -14.07 -4.92
C LEU A 51 12.37 -13.99 -3.41
N VAL A 52 12.97 -15.02 -2.80
CA VAL A 52 13.25 -15.03 -1.36
C VAL A 52 14.19 -13.88 -0.97
N ALA A 53 15.28 -13.69 -1.72
CA ALA A 53 16.21 -12.60 -1.49
C ALA A 53 15.54 -11.23 -1.68
N HIS A 54 14.73 -11.07 -2.73
CA HIS A 54 13.97 -9.85 -3.03
C HIS A 54 13.02 -9.49 -1.89
N VAL A 55 12.29 -10.46 -1.36
CA VAL A 55 11.37 -10.27 -0.23
C VAL A 55 12.11 -9.86 1.06
N LEU A 56 13.32 -10.37 1.26
CA LEU A 56 14.12 -10.10 2.47
C LEU A 56 14.95 -8.82 2.36
N ALA A 57 15.04 -8.22 1.17
CA ALA A 57 15.77 -6.98 0.97
C ALA A 57 15.11 -5.81 1.73
N ASP A 58 15.93 -4.88 2.22
CA ASP A 58 15.49 -3.68 2.91
C ASP A 58 15.01 -2.61 1.91
N HIS A 59 13.84 -2.86 1.30
CA HIS A 59 13.18 -1.90 0.42
C HIS A 59 12.83 -0.60 1.16
N ARG A 60 13.02 0.52 0.48
CA ARG A 60 12.63 1.87 0.92
C ARG A 60 11.22 2.16 0.45
N LEU A 61 10.25 1.97 1.35
CA LEU A 61 8.84 2.13 1.07
C LEU A 61 8.31 3.48 1.58
N GLY A 62 7.65 4.24 0.71
CA GLY A 62 6.80 5.35 1.12
C GLY A 62 5.40 4.88 1.45
N VAL A 63 4.78 5.49 2.46
CA VAL A 63 3.36 5.31 2.77
C VAL A 63 2.69 6.68 2.85
N LEU A 64 1.60 6.86 2.11
CA LEU A 64 0.77 8.06 2.13
C LEU A 64 -0.68 7.71 2.50
N LEU A 65 -1.14 8.20 3.65
CA LEU A 65 -2.50 8.00 4.13
C LEU A 65 -3.22 9.34 4.17
N VAL A 66 -4.36 9.45 3.48
CA VAL A 66 -5.15 10.69 3.50
C VAL A 66 -6.60 10.35 3.76
N ARG A 67 -7.18 10.97 4.78
CA ARG A 67 -8.61 10.97 5.04
C ARG A 67 -9.10 12.39 5.31
N ARG A 68 -10.41 12.57 5.25
CA ARG A 68 -11.03 13.88 5.51
C ARG A 68 -10.65 14.50 6.86
N GLY A 69 -10.42 13.70 7.91
CA GLY A 69 -10.09 14.17 9.26
C GLY A 69 -8.60 14.22 9.60
N GLY A 70 -7.74 13.61 8.79
CA GLY A 70 -6.34 13.45 9.10
C GLY A 70 -5.52 12.82 7.98
N TYR A 71 -4.22 12.94 8.09
CA TYR A 71 -3.26 12.50 7.10
C TYR A 71 -1.98 12.00 7.76
N GLY A 72 -1.26 11.15 7.05
CA GLY A 72 0.03 10.62 7.47
C GLY A 72 0.92 10.35 6.27
N ALA A 73 2.19 10.70 6.38
CA ALA A 73 3.23 10.27 5.47
C ALA A 73 4.36 9.61 6.26
N GLY A 74 4.94 8.54 5.73
CA GLY A 74 6.05 7.83 6.36
C GLY A 74 6.97 7.17 5.36
N VAL A 75 8.25 7.08 5.73
CA VAL A 75 9.28 6.34 5.00
C VAL A 75 9.69 5.15 5.85
N PHE A 76 9.68 3.97 5.25
CA PHE A 76 10.11 2.73 5.87
C PHE A 76 11.34 2.18 5.17
N VAL A 77 12.27 1.61 5.94
CA VAL A 77 13.40 0.83 5.43
C VAL A 77 13.26 -0.57 6.02
N GLY A 78 12.95 -1.55 5.16
CA GLY A 78 12.52 -2.87 5.62
C GLY A 78 11.33 -2.73 6.57
N GLY A 79 11.47 -3.25 7.79
CA GLY A 79 10.44 -3.20 8.84
C GLY A 79 10.30 -1.88 9.61
N LYS A 80 11.22 -0.93 9.46
CA LYS A 80 11.38 0.20 10.40
C LYS A 80 10.90 1.51 9.80
N LEU A 81 10.13 2.29 10.57
CA LEU A 81 9.75 3.66 10.20
C LEU A 81 10.91 4.61 10.51
N VAL A 82 11.47 5.25 9.47
CA VAL A 82 12.69 6.08 9.58
C VAL A 82 12.41 7.58 9.51
N ASP A 83 11.32 7.99 8.89
CA ASP A 83 10.81 9.37 8.93
C ASP A 83 9.30 9.34 8.83
N SER A 84 8.61 10.22 9.56
CA SER A 84 7.17 10.30 9.50
C SER A 84 6.60 11.62 9.96
N LYS A 85 5.38 11.89 9.48
CA LYS A 85 4.51 12.86 10.11
C LYS A 85 3.06 12.43 9.95
N VAL A 86 2.34 12.53 11.05
CA VAL A 86 0.88 12.51 11.06
C VAL A 86 0.34 13.87 11.48
N GLY A 87 -0.87 14.18 11.02
CA GLY A 87 -1.58 15.39 11.39
C GLY A 87 -3.08 15.21 11.24
N SER A 88 -3.82 16.07 11.92
CA SER A 88 -5.28 16.14 11.80
C SER A 88 -5.73 17.57 11.57
N ARG A 89 -6.90 17.70 10.95
CA ARG A 89 -7.63 18.96 10.86
C ARG A 89 -9.05 18.70 11.33
N HIS A 90 -9.50 19.49 12.28
CA HIS A 90 -10.80 19.31 12.89
C HIS A 90 -11.89 19.64 11.86
N VAL A 91 -12.45 18.61 11.22
CA VAL A 91 -13.60 18.79 10.35
C VAL A 91 -14.84 18.63 11.21
N GLN A 92 -15.52 19.74 11.50
CA GLN A 92 -16.72 19.75 12.32
C GLN A 92 -17.77 18.80 11.72
N GLY A 93 -18.32 17.91 12.55
CA GLY A 93 -19.27 16.86 12.15
C GLY A 93 -20.61 17.41 11.64
N THR A 94 -21.37 16.56 10.95
CA THR A 94 -22.69 16.90 10.39
C THR A 94 -23.67 17.26 11.52
N THR A 95 -24.33 18.41 11.45
CA THR A 95 -25.49 18.72 12.29
C THR A 95 -26.78 18.33 11.54
N LYS A 96 -27.64 17.52 12.16
CA LYS A 96 -28.92 17.04 11.63
C LYS A 96 -30.02 18.13 11.63
N ALA A 97 -29.78 19.31 11.03
CA ALA A 97 -30.78 20.37 10.92
C ALA A 97 -30.97 20.81 9.46
N GLY A 98 -32.21 20.83 8.97
CA GLY A 98 -32.59 21.14 7.58
C GLY A 98 -32.71 22.64 7.26
N GLY A 99 -32.86 22.96 5.95
CA GLY A 99 -33.09 24.31 5.41
C GLY A 99 -31.81 25.13 5.15
N TRP A 100 -31.91 26.21 4.32
CA TRP A 100 -30.92 27.19 3.76
C TRP A 100 -29.47 27.16 4.32
N SER A 101 -29.29 26.93 5.62
CA SER A 101 -28.03 26.57 6.25
C SER A 101 -27.22 25.46 5.54
N GLN A 102 -27.85 24.48 4.88
CA GLN A 102 -27.18 23.39 4.14
C GLN A 102 -26.20 23.87 3.04
N GLN A 103 -26.53 24.91 2.28
CA GLN A 103 -25.64 25.43 1.22
C GLN A 103 -24.39 26.10 1.81
N ARG A 104 -24.51 26.81 2.95
CA ARG A 104 -23.36 27.42 3.64
C ARG A 104 -22.49 26.37 4.34
N TYR A 105 -23.09 25.30 4.87
CA TYR A 105 -22.35 24.17 5.45
C TYR A 105 -21.67 23.31 4.39
N ALA A 106 -22.28 23.09 3.22
CA ALA A 106 -21.63 22.41 2.10
C ALA A 106 -20.36 23.14 1.64
N ARG A 107 -20.43 24.48 1.48
CA ARG A 107 -19.25 25.30 1.10
C ARG A 107 -18.14 25.30 2.16
N ARG A 108 -18.48 25.41 3.45
CA ARG A 108 -17.48 25.31 4.53
C ARG A 108 -16.80 23.93 4.56
N ARG A 109 -17.55 22.85 4.30
CA ARG A 109 -16.98 21.49 4.25
C ARG A 109 -16.02 21.31 3.09
N ASP A 110 -16.33 21.89 1.94
CA ASP A 110 -15.45 21.85 0.76
C ASP A 110 -14.14 22.63 1.04
N ASN A 111 -14.23 23.83 1.62
CA ASN A 111 -13.04 24.58 2.03
C ASN A 111 -12.19 23.83 3.08
N GLN A 112 -12.82 23.21 4.08
CA GLN A 112 -12.09 22.43 5.10
C GLN A 112 -11.40 21.20 4.51
N ALA A 113 -12.04 20.52 3.55
CA ALA A 113 -11.41 19.40 2.84
C ALA A 113 -10.19 19.87 2.03
N ARG A 114 -10.31 21.00 1.32
CA ARG A 114 -9.18 21.60 0.59
C ARG A 114 -8.02 21.99 1.49
N GLU A 115 -8.28 22.59 2.65
CA GLU A 115 -7.25 22.92 3.64
C GLU A 115 -6.58 21.66 4.23
N ALA A 116 -7.35 20.60 4.47
CA ALA A 116 -6.82 19.32 4.93
C ALA A 116 -5.91 18.67 3.87
N PHE A 117 -6.29 18.74 2.59
CA PHE A 117 -5.47 18.21 1.48
C PHE A 117 -4.22 19.05 1.25
N ALA A 118 -4.30 20.37 1.36
CA ALA A 118 -3.11 21.23 1.31
C ALA A 118 -2.11 20.86 2.44
N ALA A 119 -2.60 20.66 3.67
CA ALA A 119 -1.75 20.24 4.78
C ALA A 119 -1.17 18.82 4.58
N ALA A 120 -1.95 17.90 4.03
CA ALA A 120 -1.48 16.57 3.65
C ALA A 120 -0.38 16.64 2.58
N THR A 121 -0.55 17.54 1.60
CA THR A 121 0.42 17.78 0.52
C THR A 121 1.74 18.29 1.07
N GLU A 122 1.73 19.29 1.95
CA GLU A 122 2.96 19.79 2.58
C GLU A 122 3.68 18.71 3.39
N VAL A 123 2.92 17.85 4.08
CA VAL A 123 3.51 16.70 4.79
C VAL A 123 4.10 15.67 3.83
N ALA A 124 3.38 15.33 2.74
CA ALA A 124 3.89 14.40 1.73
C ALA A 124 5.15 14.95 1.06
N VAL A 125 5.18 16.23 0.69
CA VAL A 125 6.37 16.89 0.12
C VAL A 125 7.55 16.85 1.08
N ARG A 126 7.32 17.16 2.35
CA ARG A 126 8.40 17.17 3.34
C ARG A 126 8.99 15.78 3.60
N ILE A 127 8.15 14.75 3.67
CA ILE A 127 8.54 13.41 4.12
C ILE A 127 8.93 12.51 2.94
N LEU A 128 8.18 12.55 1.84
CA LEU A 128 8.31 11.58 0.74
C LEU A 128 9.18 12.11 -0.40
N ALA A 129 9.07 13.39 -0.78
CA ALA A 129 9.82 13.94 -1.91
C ALA A 129 11.36 13.86 -1.77
N PRO A 130 11.97 14.12 -0.59
CA PRO A 130 13.43 13.98 -0.46
C PRO A 130 13.89 12.52 -0.34
N ALA A 131 12.97 11.58 -0.12
CA ALA A 131 13.31 10.18 0.05
C ALA A 131 13.49 9.49 -1.32
N ARG A 132 14.59 8.74 -1.48
CA ARG A 132 14.68 7.76 -2.56
C ARG A 132 13.84 6.55 -2.15
N LEU A 133 12.73 6.36 -2.85
CA LEU A 133 11.74 5.32 -2.57
C LEU A 133 11.72 4.33 -3.74
N ASP A 134 11.61 3.05 -3.40
CA ASP A 134 11.45 1.96 -4.37
C ASP A 134 9.97 1.80 -4.76
N ALA A 135 9.07 2.09 -3.83
CA ALA A 135 7.63 2.10 -4.04
C ALA A 135 6.92 3.08 -3.10
N LEU A 136 5.71 3.47 -3.50
CA LEU A 136 4.77 4.23 -2.68
C LEU A 136 3.46 3.43 -2.55
N VAL A 137 3.02 3.20 -1.31
CA VAL A 137 1.71 2.61 -1.02
C VAL A 137 0.80 3.68 -0.42
N CYS A 138 -0.40 3.80 -0.96
CA CYS A 138 -1.37 4.81 -0.56
C CYS A 138 -2.57 4.21 0.18
N GLY A 139 -3.27 5.02 0.97
CA GLY A 139 -4.49 4.58 1.65
C GLY A 139 -5.40 5.70 2.12
N GLY A 140 -6.63 5.31 2.47
CA GLY A 140 -7.67 6.22 2.96
C GLY A 140 -8.70 6.60 1.89
N ASP A 141 -8.82 7.88 1.57
CA ASP A 141 -9.72 8.40 0.53
C ASP A 141 -8.95 8.55 -0.78
N ARG A 142 -9.41 7.85 -1.83
CA ARG A 142 -8.70 7.78 -3.11
C ARG A 142 -8.60 9.14 -3.79
N ARG A 143 -9.70 9.90 -3.83
CA ARG A 143 -9.70 11.24 -4.44
C ARG A 143 -8.78 12.19 -3.69
N ALA A 144 -8.77 12.10 -2.36
CA ALA A 144 -7.87 12.90 -1.54
C ALA A 144 -6.38 12.58 -1.81
N VAL A 145 -6.04 11.30 -1.93
CA VAL A 145 -4.68 10.87 -2.31
C VAL A 145 -4.32 11.37 -3.71
N ASP A 146 -5.22 11.19 -4.68
CA ASP A 146 -4.98 11.62 -6.06
C ASP A 146 -4.71 13.12 -6.12
N THR A 147 -5.52 13.94 -5.43
CA THR A 147 -5.29 15.40 -5.31
C THR A 147 -3.96 15.75 -4.66
N VAL A 148 -3.49 14.99 -3.67
CA VAL A 148 -2.16 15.22 -3.08
C VAL A 148 -1.06 14.90 -4.10
N LEU A 149 -1.17 13.79 -4.82
CA LEU A 149 -0.18 13.35 -5.81
C LEU A 149 -0.14 14.20 -7.09
N GLU A 150 -1.18 14.98 -7.35
CA GLU A 150 -1.20 15.98 -8.44
C GLU A 150 -0.23 17.15 -8.20
N ASP A 151 0.28 17.36 -6.98
CA ASP A 151 1.25 18.41 -6.70
C ASP A 151 2.55 18.20 -7.52
N PRO A 152 3.02 19.20 -8.29
CA PRO A 152 4.21 19.06 -9.13
C PRO A 152 5.49 18.67 -8.38
N ARG A 153 5.57 18.95 -7.07
CA ARG A 153 6.71 18.57 -6.21
C ARG A 153 6.73 17.07 -5.91
N LEU A 154 5.64 16.35 -6.17
CA LEU A 154 5.46 14.91 -5.95
C LEU A 154 5.39 14.10 -7.25
N LYS A 155 5.59 14.73 -8.42
CA LYS A 155 5.41 14.11 -9.74
C LYS A 155 6.18 12.79 -9.92
N ASP A 156 7.36 12.66 -9.30
CA ASP A 156 8.21 11.48 -9.44
C ASP A 156 7.68 10.29 -8.62
N LEU A 157 6.77 10.54 -7.67
CA LEU A 157 6.15 9.49 -6.85
C LEU A 157 5.01 8.75 -7.56
N ALA A 158 4.32 9.40 -8.49
CA ALA A 158 3.16 8.81 -9.17
C ALA A 158 3.51 7.51 -9.92
N GLY A 159 4.70 7.46 -10.55
CA GLY A 159 5.17 6.29 -11.30
C GLY A 159 5.56 5.09 -10.41
N ILE A 160 5.78 5.31 -9.12
CA ILE A 160 6.15 4.28 -8.15
C ILE A 160 5.01 3.93 -7.19
N VAL A 161 3.80 4.45 -7.41
CA VAL A 161 2.62 4.00 -6.66
C VAL A 161 2.35 2.54 -6.99
N ARG A 162 2.20 1.70 -5.95
CA ARG A 162 1.94 0.27 -6.07
C ARG A 162 0.73 -0.12 -5.23
N PRO A 163 -0.03 -1.16 -5.63
CA PRO A 163 -1.02 -1.78 -4.76
C PRO A 163 -0.34 -2.39 -3.51
N PRO A 164 -1.10 -2.64 -2.43
CA PRO A 164 -2.54 -2.40 -2.28
C PRO A 164 -2.86 -0.93 -1.98
N PHE A 165 -4.08 -0.50 -2.28
CA PHE A 165 -4.60 0.74 -1.70
C PHE A 165 -5.21 0.43 -0.33
N LEU A 166 -4.64 0.96 0.73
CA LEU A 166 -4.98 0.56 2.10
C LEU A 166 -6.27 1.22 2.60
N GLY A 167 -7.21 0.41 3.08
CA GLY A 167 -8.35 0.86 3.84
C GLY A 167 -7.96 1.15 5.28
N VAL A 168 -7.72 2.41 5.64
CA VAL A 168 -7.25 2.78 6.99
C VAL A 168 -8.27 3.60 7.76
N PRO A 169 -8.32 3.53 9.09
CA PRO A 169 -9.07 4.48 9.93
C PRO A 169 -8.38 5.87 9.94
N ASP A 170 -8.67 6.72 10.92
CA ASP A 170 -8.01 8.03 11.05
C ASP A 170 -6.47 7.89 11.08
N PRO A 171 -5.70 8.55 10.20
CA PRO A 171 -4.26 8.31 10.01
C PRO A 171 -3.37 8.79 11.15
N LYS A 172 -3.54 8.23 12.35
CA LYS A 172 -2.68 8.46 13.51
C LYS A 172 -1.40 7.64 13.41
N GLN A 173 -0.43 7.97 14.26
CA GLN A 173 0.90 7.34 14.24
C GLN A 173 0.85 5.80 14.21
N LYS A 174 0.05 5.18 15.11
CA LYS A 174 -0.12 3.71 15.14
C LYS A 174 -0.70 3.13 13.85
N VAL A 175 -1.60 3.88 13.19
CA VAL A 175 -2.22 3.47 11.93
C VAL A 175 -1.21 3.55 10.80
N LEU A 176 -0.35 4.56 10.79
CA LEU A 176 0.74 4.67 9.83
C LEU A 176 1.75 3.53 9.99
N GLU A 177 2.13 3.20 11.23
CA GLU A 177 3.01 2.06 11.53
C GLU A 177 2.42 0.73 11.04
N GLN A 178 1.13 0.48 11.34
CA GLN A 178 0.44 -0.71 10.85
C GLN A 178 0.33 -0.73 9.33
N ALA A 179 0.03 0.41 8.70
CA ALA A 179 -0.03 0.53 7.25
C ALA A 179 1.32 0.16 6.59
N GLY A 180 2.45 0.48 7.22
CA GLY A 180 3.77 0.03 6.74
C GLY A 180 3.95 -1.49 6.82
N VAL A 181 3.35 -2.16 7.82
CA VAL A 181 3.32 -3.63 7.88
C VAL A 181 2.43 -4.19 6.78
N ASP A 182 1.22 -3.67 6.63
CA ASP A 182 0.23 -4.14 5.66
C ASP A 182 0.71 -3.94 4.21
N ALA A 183 1.40 -2.83 3.95
CA ALA A 183 1.97 -2.51 2.64
C ALA A 183 3.09 -3.46 2.19
N ARG A 184 3.74 -4.16 3.12
CA ARG A 184 4.76 -5.18 2.83
C ARG A 184 4.20 -6.60 2.84
N ALA A 185 2.89 -6.77 3.08
CA ALA A 185 2.27 -8.08 3.04
C ALA A 185 2.34 -8.64 1.61
N ILE A 186 2.77 -9.89 1.48
CA ILE A 186 2.89 -10.55 0.19
C ILE A 186 1.57 -11.23 -0.12
N ARG A 187 1.01 -10.93 -1.29
CA ARG A 187 -0.18 -11.61 -1.78
C ARG A 187 0.22 -12.93 -2.42
N ILE A 188 -0.44 -13.99 -1.99
CA ILE A 188 -0.34 -15.31 -2.59
C ILE A 188 -1.77 -15.76 -2.89
N GLU A 189 -2.06 -15.96 -4.17
CA GLU A 189 -3.29 -16.60 -4.63
C GLU A 189 -3.05 -18.11 -4.71
N LEU A 190 -3.98 -18.89 -4.17
CA LEU A 190 -3.92 -20.35 -4.15
C LEU A 190 -5.10 -20.90 -4.93
N THR A 191 -4.81 -21.83 -5.83
CA THR A 191 -5.79 -22.64 -6.53
C THR A 191 -5.57 -24.10 -6.14
N ASP A 192 -6.59 -24.68 -5.52
CA ASP A 192 -6.62 -26.09 -5.16
C ASP A 192 -6.79 -26.96 -6.42
N PRO A 193 -6.33 -28.23 -6.38
CA PRO A 193 -6.49 -29.12 -7.50
C PRO A 193 -7.98 -29.35 -7.75
N GLN A 194 -8.37 -29.44 -9.03
CA GLN A 194 -9.76 -29.73 -9.36
C GLN A 194 -10.09 -31.15 -8.86
N ASP A 195 -11.10 -31.26 -8.00
CA ASP A 195 -11.66 -32.56 -7.61
C ASP A 195 -12.22 -33.22 -8.87
N VAL A 196 -11.43 -34.12 -9.48
CA VAL A 196 -11.93 -35.02 -10.50
C VAL A 196 -12.70 -36.12 -9.78
N SER A 197 -13.92 -35.82 -9.33
CA SER A 197 -14.84 -36.85 -8.88
C SER A 197 -15.22 -37.71 -10.10
N PRO A 198 -15.03 -39.05 -10.04
CA PRO A 198 -15.37 -39.96 -11.12
C PRO A 198 -16.88 -40.09 -11.37
#